data_AF-A0A445EJG5-F1
#
_entry.id   AF-A0A445EJG5-F1
#
_cell.length_a   1.000
_cell.length_b   1.000
_cell.length_c   1.000
_cell.angle_alpha   90.00
_cell.angle_beta   90.00
_cell.angle_gamma   90.00
#
_symmetry.space_group_name_H-M   'P 1'
#
loop_
_entity.id
_entity.type
_entity.pdbx_description
1 polymer ?
#
loop_
_entity_poly.entity_id
_entity_poly.type
_entity_poly.pdbx_seq_one_letter_code
_entity_poly.pdbx_strand_id
1 'polypeptide(L)'
;MKRLITIRNVEEGGDTDDALKNLNLNLSSDLEKKNNTTTLPLMRLMGFFLVSFMLFSVLFSLSVVLRDPPSDAVLEASPTLTTTVFQQQGVNNISSDSVEKPIDKLIGGLLIDGFDERSCLSRYQSANYHKGLSPKPSSYLVSRLRKYEALHKQCGPYTEAYNKTVKELRSGQFSKSSPCKYVVWISFSGLGNRILTLASTFLYALLTDRVLLVDPGVDMVDLFCEPFPEVSWFLPPDFPLKSQFHGFNQKSEQCYGKMLKNNSVASSTLPPSFLYLHLVHDYDDEDKLFFCDEQQNFLKKVPWLLIKTDNYFTPSLFLMPSFEQELKDLFPNKETIFHFLGRYLLHPTNNVWGLVVRYYESYLANANERVGIQIRVFDTDPGPFQHVLDQILACTLKENLLPDVNREDDIVSPSETPKSKAVLMTSLNAGYFEKVRDMYWEYPTVTGEVVGIYQPSHEGHQQSEKQIHNQKAWAEMYLLSLSDVLVTSSWSTFGYVAQGLGGLKPWILYKPENRTAPNPPCRRAMSMEPCFHAPPFYDCRAKRGIDTGELVPHVRHCEDMSWGLKLVDRDNFD
;
A
#
# COMPACT_ATOMS: atom_id res chain seq x y z
N MET A 1 -24.40 -18.46 59.70
CA MET A 1 -25.82 -18.84 59.88
C MET A 1 -26.07 -20.09 59.05
N LYS A 2 -26.37 -21.21 59.71
CA LYS A 2 -26.59 -22.58 59.16
C LYS A 2 -27.83 -22.57 58.23
N ARG A 3 -27.98 -23.42 57.20
CA ARG A 3 -28.13 -24.89 57.29
C ARG A 3 -27.92 -25.60 55.94
N LEU A 4 -27.17 -26.70 56.01
CA LEU A 4 -27.27 -27.92 55.19
C LEU A 4 -28.67 -28.54 55.26
N ILE A 5 -29.05 -29.32 54.24
CA ILE A 5 -29.40 -30.76 54.36
C ILE A 5 -29.06 -31.45 53.03
N THR A 6 -28.43 -32.61 53.15
CA THR A 6 -27.99 -33.56 52.11
C THR A 6 -28.90 -34.80 52.15
N ILE A 7 -28.90 -35.62 51.07
CA ILE A 7 -28.98 -37.12 50.98
C ILE A 7 -29.80 -37.50 49.70
N ARG A 8 -29.18 -37.97 48.60
CA ARG A 8 -28.91 -39.38 48.16
C ARG A 8 -30.19 -40.24 48.05
N ASN A 9 -30.44 -41.15 47.09
CA ASN A 9 -29.86 -41.66 45.83
C ASN A 9 -30.91 -42.66 45.25
N VAL A 10 -30.66 -43.19 44.04
CA VAL A 10 -31.05 -44.53 43.49
C VAL A 10 -31.91 -44.49 42.20
N GLU A 11 -31.57 -45.48 41.36
CA GLU A 11 -31.54 -45.66 39.90
C GLU A 11 -32.84 -46.15 39.21
N GLU A 12 -32.67 -46.47 37.90
CA GLU A 12 -33.52 -47.17 36.92
C GLU A 12 -34.49 -46.26 36.12
N GLY A 13 -34.56 -46.24 34.79
CA GLY A 13 -33.97 -46.99 33.67
C GLY A 13 -34.91 -46.83 32.45
N GLY A 14 -34.42 -46.79 31.21
CA GLY A 14 -35.25 -46.97 29.99
C GLY A 14 -35.17 -45.89 28.89
N ASP A 15 -34.31 -46.15 27.91
CA ASP A 15 -34.56 -46.20 26.46
C ASP A 15 -35.49 -45.15 25.77
N THR A 16 -34.93 -44.31 24.89
CA THR A 16 -35.67 -43.66 23.78
C THR A 16 -34.71 -43.27 22.64
N ASP A 17 -34.37 -44.23 21.77
CA ASP A 17 -33.65 -43.99 20.51
C ASP A 17 -34.52 -44.22 19.26
N ASP A 18 -35.85 -44.16 19.38
CA ASP A 18 -36.79 -44.53 18.29
C ASP A 18 -37.77 -43.43 17.84
N ALA A 19 -37.59 -42.18 18.29
CA ALA A 19 -38.52 -41.08 17.96
C ALA A 19 -38.06 -40.19 16.78
N LEU A 20 -36.81 -40.27 16.32
CA LEU A 20 -36.30 -39.35 15.27
C LEU A 20 -36.16 -39.98 13.87
N LYS A 21 -36.40 -41.30 13.72
CA LYS A 21 -36.37 -41.98 12.41
C LYS A 21 -37.70 -41.96 11.65
N ASN A 22 -38.83 -41.72 12.33
CA ASN A 22 -40.15 -41.77 11.73
C ASN A 22 -40.69 -40.42 11.20
N LEU A 23 -39.95 -39.31 11.35
CA LEU A 23 -40.33 -38.03 10.73
C LEU A 23 -39.81 -37.85 9.29
N ASN A 24 -38.78 -38.59 8.88
CA ASN A 24 -38.17 -38.44 7.54
C ASN A 24 -38.76 -39.36 6.45
N LEU A 25 -39.63 -40.31 6.81
CA LEU A 25 -40.19 -41.29 5.86
C LEU A 25 -41.54 -40.88 5.24
N ASN A 26 -42.19 -39.81 5.72
CA ASN A 26 -43.50 -39.37 5.24
C ASN A 26 -43.49 -38.08 4.39
N LEU A 27 -42.34 -37.44 4.17
CA LEU A 27 -42.26 -36.27 3.28
C LEU A 27 -41.82 -36.63 1.84
N SER A 28 -41.32 -37.86 1.65
CA SER A 28 -40.82 -38.31 0.34
C SER A 28 -41.88 -38.98 -0.55
N SER A 29 -43.10 -39.21 -0.06
CA SER A 29 -44.14 -39.98 -0.77
C SER A 29 -45.28 -39.14 -1.38
N ASP A 30 -45.32 -37.82 -1.13
CA ASP A 30 -46.41 -36.93 -1.60
C ASP A 30 -46.04 -35.98 -2.76
N LEU A 31 -44.81 -36.04 -3.28
CA LEU A 31 -44.37 -35.21 -4.42
C LEU A 31 -44.35 -35.95 -5.77
N GLU A 32 -44.75 -37.22 -5.82
CA GLU A 32 -44.66 -38.04 -7.04
C GLU A 32 -46.00 -38.28 -7.77
N LYS A 33 -47.04 -37.48 -7.49
CA LYS A 33 -48.36 -37.59 -8.14
C LYS A 33 -48.92 -36.25 -8.60
N LYS A 34 -48.24 -35.57 -9.54
CA LYS A 34 -48.88 -34.52 -10.37
C LYS A 34 -48.11 -34.16 -11.64
N ASN A 35 -47.70 -35.15 -12.43
CA ASN A 35 -47.27 -34.92 -13.81
C ASN A 35 -48.28 -35.57 -14.77
N ASN A 36 -49.22 -34.75 -15.26
CA ASN A 36 -49.76 -34.83 -16.62
C ASN A 36 -50.86 -33.77 -16.79
N THR A 37 -50.49 -32.57 -17.25
CA THR A 37 -51.20 -31.77 -18.27
C THR A 37 -50.54 -30.39 -18.41
N THR A 38 -50.41 -29.91 -19.65
CA THR A 38 -50.03 -28.54 -20.10
C THR A 38 -48.53 -28.19 -20.31
N THR A 39 -47.88 -28.83 -21.29
CA THR A 39 -46.57 -28.40 -21.84
C THR A 39 -46.67 -27.43 -23.05
N LEU A 40 -47.84 -26.85 -23.34
CA LEU A 40 -48.02 -25.94 -24.48
C LEU A 40 -47.84 -24.42 -24.21
N PRO A 41 -47.99 -23.85 -22.99
CA PRO A 41 -47.85 -22.40 -22.79
C PRO A 41 -46.40 -21.95 -22.51
N LEU A 42 -45.51 -22.85 -22.06
CA LEU A 42 -44.14 -22.51 -21.66
C LEU A 42 -43.20 -22.31 -22.86
N MET A 43 -43.32 -23.13 -23.92
CA MET A 43 -42.51 -22.98 -25.14
C MET A 43 -42.84 -21.70 -25.91
N ARG A 44 -44.10 -21.23 -25.89
CA ARG A 44 -44.48 -19.94 -26.49
C ARG A 44 -43.91 -18.77 -25.70
N LEU A 45 -43.92 -18.85 -24.37
CA LEU A 45 -43.36 -17.82 -23.49
C LEU A 45 -41.84 -17.69 -23.68
N MET A 46 -41.11 -18.81 -23.77
CA MET A 46 -39.68 -18.79 -24.07
C MET A 46 -39.37 -18.24 -25.47
N GLY A 47 -40.24 -18.52 -26.46
CA GLY A 47 -40.14 -17.91 -27.79
C GLY A 47 -40.26 -16.39 -27.77
N PHE A 48 -41.19 -15.83 -26.98
CA PHE A 48 -41.32 -14.38 -26.80
C PHE A 48 -40.11 -13.75 -26.13
N PHE A 49 -39.53 -14.41 -25.11
CA PHE A 49 -38.30 -13.92 -24.47
C PHE A 49 -37.10 -13.92 -25.41
N LEU A 50 -36.94 -14.95 -26.25
CA LEU A 50 -35.86 -15.01 -27.23
C LEU A 50 -35.99 -13.93 -28.31
N VAL A 51 -37.20 -13.71 -28.83
CA VAL A 51 -37.46 -12.64 -29.81
C VAL A 51 -37.25 -11.26 -29.20
N SER A 52 -37.67 -11.06 -27.95
CA SER A 52 -37.44 -9.81 -27.21
C SER A 52 -35.94 -9.54 -27.00
N PHE A 53 -35.17 -10.55 -26.60
CA PHE A 53 -33.71 -10.42 -26.46
C PHE A 53 -33.00 -10.10 -27.77
N MET A 54 -33.44 -10.70 -28.89
CA MET A 54 -32.89 -10.35 -30.21
C MET A 54 -33.29 -8.94 -30.65
N LEU A 55 -34.49 -8.47 -30.32
CA LEU A 55 -34.89 -7.09 -30.61
C LEU A 55 -34.09 -6.08 -29.78
N PHE A 56 -33.86 -6.38 -28.50
CA PHE A 56 -33.05 -5.56 -27.62
C PHE A 56 -31.58 -5.52 -28.03
N SER A 57 -31.00 -6.62 -28.52
CA SER A 57 -29.61 -6.63 -29.01
C SER A 57 -29.46 -5.84 -30.31
N VAL A 58 -30.46 -5.87 -31.20
CA VAL A 58 -30.48 -5.06 -32.42
C VAL A 58 -30.67 -3.58 -32.10
N LEU A 59 -31.58 -3.22 -31.19
CA LEU A 59 -31.78 -1.83 -30.73
C LEU A 59 -30.56 -1.29 -29.96
N PHE A 60 -29.88 -2.13 -29.18
CA PHE A 60 -28.63 -1.78 -28.53
C PHE A 60 -27.53 -1.55 -29.55
N SER A 61 -27.40 -2.42 -30.56
CA SER A 61 -26.41 -2.26 -31.64
C SER A 61 -26.68 -1.01 -32.49
N LEU A 62 -27.96 -0.73 -32.80
CA LEU A 62 -28.37 0.50 -33.49
C LEU A 62 -28.13 1.75 -32.63
N SER A 63 -28.34 1.70 -31.32
CA SER A 63 -28.08 2.85 -30.43
C SER A 63 -26.60 3.12 -30.19
N VAL A 64 -25.73 2.11 -30.34
CA VAL A 64 -24.27 2.26 -30.35
C VAL A 64 -23.78 2.80 -31.70
N VAL A 65 -24.34 2.35 -32.83
CA VAL A 65 -23.95 2.81 -34.17
C VAL A 65 -24.48 4.22 -34.49
N LEU A 66 -25.63 4.62 -33.94
CA LEU A 66 -26.22 5.94 -34.16
C LEU A 66 -25.75 7.01 -33.16
N ARG A 67 -24.90 6.66 -32.18
CA ARG A 67 -24.42 7.61 -31.15
C ARG A 67 -23.17 8.40 -31.52
N ASP A 68 -22.52 8.09 -32.64
CA ASP A 68 -21.36 8.84 -33.13
C ASP A 68 -21.63 9.44 -34.51
N PRO A 69 -22.07 10.70 -34.61
CA PRO A 69 -21.70 11.52 -35.75
C PRO A 69 -20.28 12.07 -35.53
N PRO A 70 -19.37 11.97 -36.53
CA PRO A 70 -18.07 12.63 -36.47
C PRO A 70 -18.28 14.14 -36.64
N SER A 71 -17.82 14.95 -35.68
CA SER A 71 -17.61 16.39 -35.92
C SER A 71 -16.25 16.59 -36.59
N ASP A 72 -16.20 16.32 -37.90
CA ASP A 72 -15.17 16.85 -38.78
C ASP A 72 -15.68 18.17 -39.36
N ALA A 73 -15.17 19.29 -38.84
CA ALA A 73 -15.00 20.51 -39.63
C ALA A 73 -13.53 20.56 -40.07
N VAL A 74 -13.19 19.75 -41.08
CA VAL A 74 -11.93 19.86 -41.81
C VAL A 74 -12.13 20.89 -42.91
N LEU A 75 -11.53 22.06 -42.75
CA LEU A 75 -11.21 22.94 -43.88
C LEU A 75 -10.01 22.32 -44.61
N GLU A 76 -10.20 22.05 -45.89
CA GLU A 76 -9.17 21.57 -46.81
C GLU A 76 -7.95 22.52 -46.83
N ALA A 77 -6.76 21.95 -46.60
CA ALA A 77 -5.52 22.48 -47.14
C ALA A 77 -4.59 21.30 -47.48
N SER A 78 -4.26 21.15 -48.77
CA SER A 78 -3.35 20.14 -49.30
C SER A 78 -1.92 20.30 -48.77
N PRO A 79 -1.10 19.22 -48.74
CA PRO A 79 0.25 19.26 -48.19
C PRO A 79 1.26 19.68 -49.26
N THR A 80 1.99 20.76 -49.03
CA THR A 80 3.33 20.96 -49.60
C THR A 80 4.34 20.89 -48.48
N LEU A 81 5.14 19.82 -48.49
CA LEU A 81 6.36 19.70 -47.70
C LEU A 81 7.30 20.87 -48.04
N THR A 82 7.62 21.69 -47.05
CA THR A 82 8.91 22.38 -46.97
C THR A 82 9.37 22.40 -45.53
N THR A 83 10.45 21.68 -45.27
CA THR A 83 11.25 21.69 -44.05
C THR A 83 11.85 23.08 -43.86
N THR A 84 11.36 23.84 -42.88
CA THR A 84 12.02 25.08 -42.43
C THR A 84 12.35 24.99 -40.94
N VAL A 85 13.64 24.81 -40.70
CA VAL A 85 14.35 25.02 -39.43
C VAL A 85 14.08 26.46 -38.98
N PHE A 86 13.39 26.65 -37.86
CA PHE A 86 13.30 27.98 -37.23
C PHE A 86 14.54 28.23 -36.38
N GLN A 87 15.49 28.96 -36.96
CA GLN A 87 16.48 29.74 -36.24
C GLN A 87 15.75 30.81 -35.40
N GLN A 88 16.02 30.84 -34.10
CA GLN A 88 15.72 31.98 -33.24
C GLN A 88 16.58 33.18 -33.65
N GLN A 89 15.94 34.28 -34.03
CA GLN A 89 16.53 35.62 -34.00
C GLN A 89 15.85 36.43 -32.91
N GLY A 90 16.68 37.04 -32.07
CA GLY A 90 16.30 37.62 -30.79
C GLY A 90 15.53 38.93 -30.88
N VAL A 91 14.79 39.18 -29.80
CA VAL A 91 14.42 40.51 -29.35
C VAL A 91 14.74 40.55 -27.86
N ASN A 92 15.64 41.47 -27.50
CA ASN A 92 16.04 41.74 -26.12
C ASN A 92 14.83 42.17 -25.29
N ASN A 93 14.60 41.51 -24.16
CA ASN A 93 14.07 42.13 -22.95
C ASN A 93 14.37 41.26 -21.71
N ILE A 94 15.30 41.76 -20.90
CA ILE A 94 15.47 41.58 -19.45
C ILE A 94 15.38 40.13 -18.96
N SER A 95 16.56 39.49 -18.94
CA SER A 95 16.86 38.27 -18.20
C SER A 95 16.43 38.40 -16.73
N SER A 96 15.46 37.59 -16.32
CA SER A 96 15.49 37.01 -14.98
C SER A 96 16.23 35.68 -15.10
N ASP A 97 17.51 35.68 -14.73
CA ASP A 97 18.29 34.46 -14.49
C ASP A 97 17.66 33.68 -13.33
N SER A 98 16.58 32.93 -13.60
CA SER A 98 16.29 31.75 -12.81
C SER A 98 17.29 30.70 -13.26
N VAL A 99 18.45 30.65 -12.59
CA VAL A 99 19.40 29.56 -12.74
C VAL A 99 18.63 28.28 -12.42
N GLU A 100 18.24 27.55 -13.47
CA GLU A 100 17.54 26.28 -13.36
C GLU A 100 18.50 25.32 -12.66
N LYS A 101 18.27 25.07 -11.37
CA LYS A 101 19.13 24.18 -10.59
C LYS A 101 19.11 22.82 -11.27
N PRO A 102 20.28 22.21 -11.55
CA PRO A 102 20.33 20.87 -12.12
C PRO A 102 19.49 19.92 -11.29
N ILE A 103 18.57 19.20 -11.94
CA ILE A 103 17.73 18.19 -11.29
C ILE A 103 18.64 17.05 -10.84
N ASP A 104 18.66 16.80 -9.53
CA ASP A 104 19.46 15.73 -8.94
C ASP A 104 18.76 14.37 -9.13
N LYS A 105 19.08 13.69 -10.23
CA LYS A 105 18.56 12.37 -10.56
C LYS A 105 18.98 11.27 -9.56
N LEU A 106 20.01 11.51 -8.74
CA LEU A 106 20.50 10.54 -7.76
C LEU A 106 19.96 10.78 -6.34
N ILE A 107 19.11 11.80 -6.16
CA ILE A 107 18.36 12.03 -4.93
C ILE A 107 19.31 12.17 -3.72
N GLY A 108 20.29 13.06 -3.81
CA GLY A 108 21.29 13.29 -2.76
C GLY A 108 22.25 12.11 -2.55
N GLY A 109 22.45 11.29 -3.59
CA GLY A 109 23.26 10.06 -3.53
C GLY A 109 22.52 8.85 -2.96
N LEU A 110 21.20 8.95 -2.71
CA LEU A 110 20.38 7.80 -2.33
C LEU A 110 20.44 6.71 -3.40
N LEU A 111 20.33 7.09 -4.68
CA LEU A 111 20.47 6.19 -5.81
C LEU A 111 21.93 6.13 -6.29
N ILE A 112 22.31 4.97 -6.84
CA ILE A 112 23.58 4.79 -7.54
C ILE A 112 23.38 4.92 -9.06
N ASP A 113 24.39 5.42 -9.75
CA ASP A 113 24.45 5.42 -11.22
C ASP A 113 24.79 4.02 -11.75
N GLY A 114 24.62 3.80 -13.05
CA GLY A 114 25.02 2.56 -13.73
C GLY A 114 23.90 1.56 -14.02
N PHE A 115 22.65 1.90 -13.73
CA PHE A 115 21.51 1.16 -14.27
C PHE A 115 21.28 1.52 -15.74
N ASP A 116 20.82 0.55 -16.55
CA ASP A 116 20.31 0.86 -17.89
C ASP A 116 19.03 1.70 -17.77
N GLU A 117 19.13 2.99 -18.11
CA GLU A 117 18.01 3.94 -17.98
C GLU A 117 16.79 3.51 -18.80
N ARG A 118 16.99 2.78 -19.92
CA ARG A 118 15.90 2.31 -20.78
C ARG A 118 15.10 1.18 -20.14
N SER A 119 15.75 0.30 -19.38
CA SER A 119 15.09 -0.81 -18.69
C SER A 119 14.12 -0.33 -17.59
N CYS A 120 14.42 0.81 -16.96
CA CYS A 120 13.61 1.38 -15.88
C CYS A 120 13.68 2.91 -15.88
N LEU A 121 12.82 3.53 -16.68
CA LEU A 121 12.79 4.99 -16.88
C LEU A 121 12.50 5.75 -15.57
N SER A 122 11.60 5.22 -14.75
CA SER A 122 11.16 5.84 -13.50
C SER A 122 12.30 6.08 -12.51
N ARG A 123 13.37 5.29 -12.56
CA ARG A 123 14.50 5.39 -11.62
C ARG A 123 15.12 6.78 -11.58
N TYR A 124 15.40 7.33 -12.75
CA TYR A 124 16.05 8.65 -12.87
C TYR A 124 15.08 9.74 -13.35
N GLN A 125 14.06 9.38 -14.15
CA GLN A 125 13.10 10.35 -14.65
C GLN A 125 12.13 10.85 -13.56
N SER A 126 11.90 10.08 -12.48
CA SER A 126 11.02 10.50 -11.38
C SER A 126 11.46 11.80 -10.71
N ALA A 127 12.76 12.12 -10.73
CA ALA A 127 13.29 13.37 -10.21
C ALA A 127 12.76 14.62 -10.95
N ASN A 128 12.26 14.47 -12.18
CA ASN A 128 11.65 15.57 -12.94
C ASN A 128 10.20 15.87 -12.51
N TYR A 129 9.53 14.89 -11.87
CA TYR A 129 8.13 15.01 -11.46
C TYR A 129 7.97 15.35 -9.99
N HIS A 130 8.86 14.83 -9.14
CA HIS A 130 8.88 15.18 -7.73
C HIS A 130 9.49 16.56 -7.51
N LYS A 131 8.94 17.28 -6.53
CA LYS A 131 9.62 18.44 -5.97
C LYS A 131 10.96 18.02 -5.36
N GLY A 132 11.92 18.95 -5.36
CA GLY A 132 13.27 18.71 -4.86
C GLY A 132 13.29 18.08 -3.46
N LEU A 133 14.27 17.21 -3.22
CA LEU A 133 14.38 16.45 -1.98
C LEU A 133 14.68 17.36 -0.78
N SER A 134 13.76 17.38 0.19
CA SER A 134 13.99 17.96 1.51
C SER A 134 13.18 17.16 2.54
N PRO A 135 13.81 16.50 3.54
CA PRO A 135 15.23 16.53 3.89
C PRO A 135 16.13 15.61 3.04
N LYS A 136 17.45 15.82 3.08
CA LYS A 136 18.45 15.00 2.37
C LYS A 136 18.82 13.73 3.16
N PRO A 137 19.19 12.61 2.49
CA PRO A 137 19.68 11.43 3.19
C PRO A 137 20.98 11.74 3.93
N SER A 138 21.23 11.06 5.05
CA SER A 138 22.50 11.15 5.75
C SER A 138 23.61 10.50 4.91
N SER A 139 24.84 10.99 5.04
CA SER A 139 26.00 10.35 4.39
C SER A 139 26.22 8.92 4.89
N TYR A 140 25.84 8.65 6.15
CA TYR A 140 25.88 7.31 6.73
C TYR A 140 24.89 6.35 6.05
N LEU A 141 23.63 6.78 5.82
CA LEU A 141 22.64 6.00 5.07
C LEU A 141 23.15 5.69 3.66
N VAL A 142 23.64 6.71 2.93
CA VAL A 142 24.18 6.52 1.57
C VAL A 142 25.30 5.48 1.58
N SER A 143 26.28 5.62 2.48
CA SER A 143 27.37 4.65 2.66
C SER A 143 26.85 3.25 3.01
N ARG A 144 25.84 3.14 3.87
CA ARG A 144 25.24 1.86 4.25
C ARG A 144 24.56 1.17 3.08
N LEU A 145 23.85 1.92 2.23
CA LEU A 145 23.23 1.39 1.01
C LEU A 145 24.28 0.88 0.02
N ARG A 146 25.39 1.60 -0.19
CA ARG A 146 26.49 1.13 -1.03
C ARG A 146 27.12 -0.17 -0.50
N LYS A 147 27.30 -0.27 0.83
CA LYS A 147 27.76 -1.52 1.47
C LYS A 147 26.76 -2.66 1.28
N TYR A 148 25.47 -2.36 1.39
CA TYR A 148 24.41 -3.34 1.15
C TYR A 148 24.42 -3.85 -0.30
N GLU A 149 24.55 -2.97 -1.29
CA GLU A 149 24.64 -3.35 -2.71
C GLU A 149 25.84 -4.30 -2.95
N ALA A 150 27.00 -4.01 -2.35
CA ALA A 150 28.16 -4.90 -2.42
C ALA A 150 27.91 -6.27 -1.76
N LEU A 151 27.23 -6.28 -0.61
CA LEU A 151 26.81 -7.52 0.06
C LEU A 151 25.84 -8.32 -0.82
N HIS A 152 24.85 -7.68 -1.41
CA HIS A 152 23.87 -8.32 -2.29
C HIS A 152 24.54 -8.83 -3.57
N LYS A 153 25.54 -8.13 -4.11
CA LYS A 153 26.33 -8.62 -5.25
C LYS A 153 27.11 -9.89 -4.91
N GLN A 154 27.66 -9.97 -3.70
CA GLN A 154 28.42 -11.14 -3.25
C GLN A 154 27.53 -12.34 -2.89
N CYS A 155 26.39 -12.10 -2.25
CA CYS A 155 25.54 -13.12 -1.63
C CYS A 155 24.20 -13.31 -2.36
N GLY A 156 23.93 -12.56 -3.43
CA GLY A 156 22.65 -12.57 -4.12
C GLY A 156 22.35 -13.89 -4.85
N PRO A 157 21.14 -14.02 -5.42
CA PRO A 157 20.70 -15.21 -6.13
C PRO A 157 21.74 -15.78 -7.10
N TYR A 158 21.88 -17.11 -7.09
CA TYR A 158 22.76 -17.90 -7.97
C TYR A 158 24.28 -17.64 -7.87
N THR A 159 24.74 -16.76 -6.97
CA THR A 159 26.16 -16.65 -6.63
C THR A 159 26.70 -17.94 -6.00
N GLU A 160 28.02 -18.13 -6.00
CA GLU A 160 28.64 -19.29 -5.33
C GLU A 160 28.27 -19.35 -3.84
N ALA A 161 28.29 -18.19 -3.17
CA ALA A 161 27.94 -18.08 -1.76
C ALA A 161 26.46 -18.39 -1.50
N TYR A 162 25.55 -17.90 -2.35
CA TYR A 162 24.13 -18.26 -2.31
C TYR A 162 23.92 -19.77 -2.47
N ASN A 163 24.50 -20.37 -3.52
CA ASN A 163 24.36 -21.79 -3.80
C ASN A 163 24.89 -22.65 -2.65
N LYS A 164 25.98 -22.24 -1.99
CA LYS A 164 26.48 -22.88 -0.77
C LYS A 164 25.45 -22.83 0.36
N THR A 165 24.88 -21.65 0.64
CA THR A 165 23.87 -21.51 1.70
C THR A 165 22.55 -22.23 1.42
N VAL A 166 22.16 -22.38 0.15
CA VAL A 166 21.00 -23.19 -0.24
C VAL A 166 21.27 -24.68 -0.06
N LYS A 167 22.50 -25.16 -0.33
CA LYS A 167 22.90 -26.55 -0.04
C LYS A 167 22.83 -26.86 1.45
N GLU A 168 23.31 -25.94 2.30
CA GLU A 168 23.21 -26.04 3.76
C GLU A 168 21.76 -26.02 4.25
N LEU A 169 20.90 -25.21 3.62
CA LEU A 169 19.46 -25.20 3.91
C LEU A 169 18.83 -26.57 3.62
N ARG A 170 19.16 -27.20 2.49
CA ARG A 170 18.65 -28.52 2.09
C ARG A 170 19.15 -29.65 2.99
N SER A 171 20.38 -29.57 3.49
CA SER A 171 20.96 -30.60 4.36
C SER A 171 20.49 -30.49 5.82
N GLY A 172 19.90 -29.35 6.21
CA GLY A 172 19.55 -29.06 7.61
C GLY A 172 20.77 -28.88 8.51
N GLN A 173 21.98 -28.86 7.96
CA GLN A 173 23.24 -28.69 8.69
C GLN A 173 23.81 -27.31 8.40
N PHE A 174 23.96 -26.50 9.44
CA PHE A 174 24.55 -25.17 9.34
C PHE A 174 26.04 -25.18 9.69
N SER A 175 26.87 -24.60 8.80
CA SER A 175 28.25 -24.27 9.12
C SER A 175 28.32 -22.86 9.67
N LYS A 176 28.88 -22.67 10.88
CA LYS A 176 29.13 -21.35 11.48
C LYS A 176 29.99 -20.41 10.61
N SER A 177 30.58 -20.90 9.52
CA SER A 177 31.50 -20.18 8.64
C SER A 177 30.85 -19.54 7.41
N SER A 178 29.54 -19.68 7.17
CA SER A 178 28.94 -19.06 5.98
C SER A 178 28.91 -17.53 6.12
N PRO A 179 29.46 -16.77 5.14
CA PRO A 179 29.52 -15.31 5.21
C PRO A 179 28.15 -14.65 4.93
N CYS A 180 27.19 -15.38 4.36
CA CYS A 180 25.92 -14.82 3.91
C CYS A 180 24.75 -15.27 4.79
N LYS A 181 23.92 -14.31 5.17
CA LYS A 181 22.65 -14.52 5.87
C LYS A 181 21.54 -13.82 5.10
N TYR A 182 20.33 -14.35 5.21
CA TYR A 182 19.20 -13.92 4.40
C TYR A 182 17.99 -13.62 5.26
N VAL A 183 17.20 -12.67 4.77
CA VAL A 183 15.81 -12.49 5.15
C VAL A 183 14.98 -12.59 3.87
N VAL A 184 14.05 -13.54 3.85
CA VAL A 184 13.12 -13.76 2.75
C VAL A 184 11.81 -13.10 3.12
N TRP A 185 11.40 -12.10 2.36
CA TRP A 185 10.08 -11.48 2.47
C TRP A 185 9.09 -12.28 1.62
N ILE A 186 8.01 -12.75 2.23
CA ILE A 186 6.94 -13.51 1.56
C ILE A 186 5.85 -12.54 1.10
N SER A 187 5.48 -12.60 -0.19
CA SER A 187 4.42 -11.75 -0.75
C SER A 187 3.07 -12.12 -0.13
N PHE A 188 2.48 -11.18 0.59
CA PHE A 188 1.24 -11.39 1.35
C PHE A 188 0.45 -10.08 1.49
N SER A 189 -0.89 -10.18 1.46
CA SER A 189 -1.82 -9.04 1.63
C SER A 189 -1.90 -8.08 0.43
N GLY A 190 -2.64 -6.97 0.58
CA GLY A 190 -2.86 -5.97 -0.47
C GLY A 190 -1.59 -5.17 -0.81
N LEU A 191 -1.57 -4.51 -1.97
CA LEU A 191 -0.39 -3.82 -2.50
C LEU A 191 0.21 -2.78 -1.53
N GLY A 192 -0.62 -1.95 -0.88
CA GLY A 192 -0.14 -0.98 0.10
C GLY A 192 0.60 -1.64 1.27
N ASN A 193 0.04 -2.73 1.81
CA ASN A 193 0.68 -3.50 2.89
C ASN A 193 2.01 -4.11 2.40
N ARG A 194 2.04 -4.67 1.18
CA ARG A 194 3.25 -5.27 0.61
C ARG A 194 4.39 -4.26 0.47
N ILE A 195 4.09 -3.06 -0.01
CA ILE A 195 5.06 -1.98 -0.15
C ILE A 195 5.65 -1.59 1.22
N LEU A 196 4.79 -1.34 2.21
CA LEU A 196 5.23 -0.92 3.54
C LEU A 196 6.04 -2.00 4.27
N THR A 197 5.61 -3.26 4.16
CA THR A 197 6.30 -4.38 4.83
C THR A 197 7.61 -4.74 4.16
N LEU A 198 7.71 -4.56 2.84
CA LEU A 198 8.96 -4.72 2.12
C LEU A 198 10.00 -3.69 2.58
N ALA A 199 9.60 -2.43 2.74
CA ALA A 199 10.47 -1.39 3.29
C ALA A 199 10.88 -1.68 4.75
N SER A 200 9.95 -2.14 5.59
CA SER A 200 10.24 -2.53 6.98
C SER A 200 11.22 -3.72 7.05
N THR A 201 11.04 -4.70 6.16
CA THR A 201 11.91 -5.88 6.08
C THR A 201 13.29 -5.54 5.53
N PHE A 202 13.37 -4.61 4.57
CA PHE A 202 14.64 -4.09 4.09
C PHE A 202 15.41 -3.34 5.18
N LEU A 203 14.74 -2.50 5.98
CA LEU A 203 15.37 -1.86 7.14
C LEU A 203 15.92 -2.91 8.10
N TYR A 204 15.13 -3.93 8.43
CA TYR A 204 15.61 -5.03 9.28
C TYR A 204 16.80 -5.78 8.66
N ALA A 205 16.83 -5.93 7.33
CA ALA A 205 17.98 -6.50 6.62
C ALA A 205 19.25 -5.65 6.78
N LEU A 206 19.13 -4.32 6.69
CA LEU A 206 20.21 -3.37 6.95
C LEU A 206 20.70 -3.45 8.40
N LEU A 207 19.79 -3.54 9.38
CA LEU A 207 20.14 -3.60 10.81
C LEU A 207 20.79 -4.93 11.23
N THR A 208 20.64 -5.98 10.42
CA THR A 208 21.10 -7.33 10.77
C THR A 208 22.14 -7.91 9.80
N ASP A 209 22.65 -7.09 8.87
CA ASP A 209 23.61 -7.48 7.82
C ASP A 209 23.14 -8.72 7.02
N ARG A 210 21.87 -8.68 6.59
CA ARG A 210 21.25 -9.75 5.79
C ARG A 210 20.97 -9.29 4.38
N VAL A 211 21.07 -10.22 3.43
CA VAL A 211 20.53 -10.05 2.08
C VAL A 211 19.01 -10.19 2.12
N LEU A 212 18.31 -9.25 1.50
CA LEU A 212 16.85 -9.32 1.32
C LEU A 212 16.56 -10.14 0.06
N LEU A 213 15.70 -11.13 0.16
CA LEU A 213 15.16 -11.83 -1.01
C LEU A 213 13.64 -11.67 -1.03
N VAL A 214 13.11 -11.24 -2.17
CA VAL A 214 11.69 -10.91 -2.34
C VAL A 214 10.99 -12.05 -3.05
N ASP A 215 10.03 -12.69 -2.40
CA ASP A 215 9.12 -13.58 -3.10
C ASP A 215 8.34 -12.78 -4.16
N PRO A 216 8.50 -13.09 -5.47
CA PRO A 216 7.87 -12.31 -6.52
C PRO A 216 6.34 -12.38 -6.50
N GLY A 217 5.77 -13.39 -5.80
CA GLY A 217 4.33 -13.61 -5.79
C GLY A 217 3.77 -13.72 -7.21
N VAL A 218 2.64 -13.08 -7.46
CA VAL A 218 1.97 -13.07 -8.76
C VAL A 218 2.47 -11.93 -9.66
N ASP A 219 2.92 -10.81 -9.10
CA ASP A 219 2.98 -9.54 -9.83
C ASP A 219 4.13 -8.59 -9.43
N MET A 220 4.96 -8.90 -8.42
CA MET A 220 6.00 -7.94 -7.97
C MET A 220 7.00 -7.59 -9.08
N VAL A 221 7.31 -8.55 -9.96
CA VAL A 221 8.19 -8.36 -11.13
C VAL A 221 7.59 -7.38 -12.14
N ASP A 222 6.26 -7.33 -12.24
CA ASP A 222 5.55 -6.45 -13.18
C ASP A 222 5.34 -5.05 -12.62
N LEU A 223 5.49 -4.88 -11.30
CA LEU A 223 5.24 -3.64 -10.58
C LEU A 223 6.53 -2.85 -10.34
N PHE A 224 7.62 -3.54 -9.99
CA PHE A 224 8.86 -2.90 -9.53
C PHE A 224 10.09 -3.31 -10.36
N CYS A 225 10.95 -2.35 -10.63
CA CYS A 225 12.27 -2.59 -11.20
C CYS A 225 13.22 -3.21 -10.15
N GLU A 226 14.31 -3.80 -10.62
CA GLU A 226 15.41 -4.29 -9.76
C GLU A 226 16.09 -3.13 -9.02
N PRO A 227 16.11 -3.08 -7.68
CA PRO A 227 16.66 -1.94 -6.95
C PRO A 227 18.18 -1.96 -6.79
N PHE A 228 18.82 -3.11 -7.01
CA PHE A 228 20.26 -3.30 -6.79
C PHE A 228 20.99 -3.52 -8.13
N PRO A 229 22.18 -2.94 -8.32
CA PRO A 229 22.88 -3.00 -9.61
C PRO A 229 23.39 -4.41 -9.90
N GLU A 230 23.26 -4.86 -11.16
CA GLU A 230 23.77 -6.13 -11.71
C GLU A 230 23.18 -7.43 -11.14
N VAL A 231 22.38 -7.37 -10.07
CA VAL A 231 21.85 -8.55 -9.37
C VAL A 231 20.36 -8.41 -9.08
N SER A 232 19.67 -9.55 -9.04
CA SER A 232 18.25 -9.58 -8.71
C SER A 232 18.02 -9.63 -7.20
N TRP A 233 17.00 -8.92 -6.72
CA TRP A 233 16.47 -9.11 -5.36
C TRP A 233 15.41 -10.22 -5.28
N PHE A 234 14.92 -10.72 -6.42
CA PHE A 234 13.84 -11.70 -6.43
C PHE A 234 14.33 -13.08 -6.02
N LEU A 235 13.50 -13.76 -5.24
CA LEU A 235 13.76 -15.12 -4.80
C LEU A 235 13.65 -16.09 -5.99
N PRO A 236 14.70 -16.90 -6.26
CA PRO A 236 14.68 -17.90 -7.32
C PRO A 236 13.47 -18.84 -7.27
N PRO A 237 12.89 -19.21 -8.44
CA PRO A 237 11.77 -20.14 -8.49
C PRO A 237 12.11 -21.54 -7.97
N ASP A 238 13.37 -21.94 -8.01
CA ASP A 238 13.89 -23.23 -7.51
C ASP A 238 14.29 -23.20 -6.02
N PHE A 239 13.96 -22.12 -5.30
CA PHE A 239 14.21 -22.02 -3.87
C PHE A 239 13.49 -23.14 -3.09
N PRO A 240 14.18 -23.91 -2.21
CA PRO A 240 13.67 -25.19 -1.70
C PRO A 240 12.40 -25.10 -0.86
N LEU A 241 12.13 -23.95 -0.24
CA LEU A 241 10.99 -23.75 0.65
C LEU A 241 9.82 -23.00 -0.03
N LYS A 242 9.94 -22.61 -1.30
CA LYS A 242 8.98 -21.74 -1.97
C LYS A 242 7.55 -22.30 -1.97
N SER A 243 7.39 -23.60 -2.19
CA SER A 243 6.09 -24.28 -2.17
C SER A 243 5.40 -24.29 -0.79
N GLN A 244 6.14 -24.07 0.29
CA GLN A 244 5.63 -24.09 1.66
C GLN A 244 5.09 -22.73 2.12
N PHE A 245 5.35 -21.65 1.38
CA PHE A 245 5.06 -20.27 1.81
C PHE A 245 3.58 -20.05 2.14
N HIS A 246 2.67 -20.59 1.35
CA HIS A 246 1.23 -20.49 1.60
C HIS A 246 0.82 -21.20 2.91
N GLY A 247 1.48 -22.31 3.24
CA GLY A 247 1.18 -23.12 4.43
C GLY A 247 1.71 -22.54 5.74
N PHE A 248 2.73 -21.67 5.71
CA PHE A 248 3.31 -21.11 6.93
C PHE A 248 2.32 -20.24 7.71
N ASN A 249 2.14 -20.57 8.99
CA ASN A 249 1.28 -19.87 9.95
C ASN A 249 1.81 -20.10 11.38
N GLN A 250 1.12 -19.56 12.39
CA GLN A 250 1.50 -19.66 13.81
C GLN A 250 1.66 -21.10 14.31
N LYS A 251 0.95 -22.06 13.69
CA LYS A 251 0.99 -23.48 14.09
C LYS A 251 2.13 -24.25 13.44
N SER A 252 2.85 -23.68 12.48
CA SER A 252 3.99 -24.33 11.83
C SER A 252 5.11 -24.62 12.84
N GLU A 253 5.75 -25.79 12.79
CA GLU A 253 6.83 -26.15 13.71
C GLU A 253 8.04 -25.22 13.62
N GLN A 254 8.24 -24.61 12.44
CA GLN A 254 9.31 -23.66 12.18
C GLN A 254 8.95 -22.22 12.59
N CYS A 255 7.72 -21.98 13.06
CA CYS A 255 7.30 -20.67 13.56
C CYS A 255 8.02 -20.37 14.87
N TYR A 256 8.72 -19.24 14.92
CA TYR A 256 9.53 -18.90 16.08
C TYR A 256 8.69 -18.65 17.34
N GLY A 257 7.54 -17.99 17.26
CA GLY A 257 6.63 -17.81 18.40
C GLY A 257 6.18 -19.15 18.99
N LYS A 258 5.82 -20.11 18.14
CA LYS A 258 5.50 -21.48 18.58
C LYS A 258 6.69 -22.18 19.28
N MET A 259 7.90 -22.02 18.75
CA MET A 259 9.10 -22.58 19.38
C MET A 259 9.36 -21.98 20.76
N LEU A 260 9.11 -20.68 20.94
CA LEU A 260 9.19 -20.00 22.24
C LEU A 260 8.13 -20.55 23.20
N LYS A 261 6.88 -20.66 22.74
CA LYS A 261 5.76 -21.23 23.51
C LYS A 261 6.04 -22.64 24.04
N ASN A 262 6.71 -23.46 23.22
CA ASN A 262 7.06 -24.84 23.56
C ASN A 262 8.40 -24.99 24.30
N ASN A 263 9.12 -23.89 24.60
CA ASN A 263 10.48 -23.90 25.17
C ASN A 263 11.51 -24.73 24.38
N SER A 264 11.27 -24.94 23.08
CA SER A 264 12.15 -25.78 22.24
C SER A 264 13.45 -25.07 21.85
N VAL A 265 13.47 -23.73 21.86
CA VAL A 265 14.64 -22.90 21.53
C VAL A 265 15.80 -23.13 22.53
N ALA A 266 15.49 -23.19 23.82
CA ALA A 266 16.48 -23.37 24.89
C ALA A 266 17.10 -24.79 24.93
N SER A 267 16.44 -25.77 24.30
CA SER A 267 16.82 -27.18 24.36
C SER A 267 17.79 -27.62 23.25
N SER A 268 18.03 -26.77 22.25
CA SER A 268 18.87 -27.09 21.08
C SER A 268 20.26 -26.43 21.18
N THR A 269 21.33 -27.22 21.10
CA THR A 269 22.72 -26.74 21.13
C THR A 269 23.16 -26.05 19.83
N LEU A 270 22.39 -26.17 18.75
CA LEU A 270 22.67 -25.60 17.44
C LEU A 270 21.44 -24.85 16.91
N PRO A 271 21.61 -23.65 16.32
CA PRO A 271 20.51 -22.92 15.71
C PRO A 271 19.98 -23.65 14.47
N PRO A 272 18.67 -23.57 14.17
CA PRO A 272 18.10 -24.17 12.97
C PRO A 272 18.61 -23.49 11.70
N SER A 273 18.57 -24.21 10.58
CA SER A 273 18.99 -23.67 9.27
C SER A 273 18.04 -22.59 8.76
N PHE A 274 16.78 -22.58 9.20
CA PHE A 274 15.86 -21.48 8.94
C PHE A 274 14.80 -21.34 10.04
N LEU A 275 14.17 -20.17 10.10
CA LEU A 275 13.00 -19.91 10.93
C LEU A 275 11.94 -19.17 10.13
N TYR A 276 10.67 -19.45 10.45
CA TYR A 276 9.54 -18.66 10.02
C TYR A 276 9.16 -17.65 11.10
N LEU A 277 9.05 -16.39 10.71
CA LEU A 277 8.63 -15.26 11.56
C LEU A 277 7.25 -14.82 11.10
N HIS A 278 6.27 -15.06 11.95
CA HIS A 278 4.88 -14.68 11.71
C HIS A 278 4.63 -13.29 12.30
N LEU A 279 4.69 -12.26 11.46
CA LEU A 279 4.49 -10.86 11.83
C LEU A 279 3.26 -10.28 11.11
N VAL A 280 2.26 -11.12 10.86
CA VAL A 280 0.94 -10.72 10.36
C VAL A 280 0.16 -10.11 11.52
N HIS A 281 -0.84 -9.27 11.23
CA HIS A 281 -1.65 -8.59 12.27
C HIS A 281 -2.31 -9.51 13.30
N ASP A 282 -2.51 -10.80 12.99
CA ASP A 282 -3.13 -11.80 13.87
C ASP A 282 -2.13 -12.54 14.76
N TYR A 283 -0.84 -12.21 14.69
CA TYR A 283 0.24 -12.77 15.50
C TYR A 283 0.02 -12.69 17.02
N ASP A 284 0.52 -13.70 17.74
CA ASP A 284 0.33 -13.84 19.18
C ASP A 284 1.42 -13.14 20.02
N ASP A 285 1.33 -13.27 21.34
CA ASP A 285 2.27 -12.61 22.25
C ASP A 285 3.68 -13.19 22.18
N GLU A 286 3.83 -14.47 21.81
CA GLU A 286 5.13 -15.09 21.61
C GLU A 286 5.78 -14.64 20.30
N ASP A 287 5.01 -14.51 19.21
CA ASP A 287 5.48 -13.95 17.95
C ASP A 287 5.98 -12.50 18.13
N LYS A 288 5.27 -11.70 18.94
CA LYS A 288 5.64 -10.31 19.28
C LYS A 288 6.99 -10.18 19.99
N LEU A 289 7.51 -11.24 20.62
CA LEU A 289 8.85 -11.25 21.22
C LEU A 289 9.97 -11.07 20.19
N PHE A 290 9.67 -11.14 18.89
CA PHE A 290 10.55 -10.67 17.81
C PHE A 290 11.13 -9.27 18.10
N PHE A 291 10.35 -8.37 18.71
CA PHE A 291 10.78 -7.01 19.04
C PHE A 291 11.59 -6.88 20.34
N CYS A 292 12.13 -8.00 20.87
CA CYS A 292 12.99 -8.01 22.06
C CYS A 292 14.46 -8.32 21.71
N ASP A 293 15.40 -7.59 22.31
CA ASP A 293 16.85 -7.78 22.07
C ASP A 293 17.34 -9.20 22.38
N GLU A 294 16.79 -9.83 23.43
CA GLU A 294 17.11 -11.21 23.80
C GLU A 294 16.85 -12.17 22.63
N GLN A 295 15.69 -12.02 21.98
CA GLN A 295 15.30 -12.87 20.87
C GLN A 295 16.09 -12.52 19.60
N GLN A 296 16.40 -11.24 19.38
CA GLN A 296 17.27 -10.83 18.27
C GLN A 296 18.67 -11.45 18.36
N ASN A 297 19.23 -11.61 19.57
CA ASN A 297 20.51 -12.28 19.75
C ASN A 297 20.49 -13.76 19.32
N PHE A 298 19.35 -14.42 19.46
CA PHE A 298 19.15 -15.76 18.90
C PHE A 298 18.98 -15.71 17.38
N LEU A 299 18.09 -14.85 16.88
CA LEU A 299 17.79 -14.72 15.45
C LEU A 299 19.04 -14.36 14.62
N LYS A 300 19.97 -13.56 15.16
CA LYS A 300 21.26 -13.24 14.53
C LYS A 300 22.09 -14.48 14.17
N LYS A 301 21.87 -15.62 14.83
CA LYS A 301 22.61 -16.88 14.59
C LYS A 301 22.00 -17.73 13.48
N VAL A 302 20.74 -17.51 13.13
CA VAL A 302 20.00 -18.29 12.13
C VAL A 302 20.29 -17.73 10.73
N PRO A 303 20.74 -18.53 9.76
CA PRO A 303 21.14 -18.01 8.46
C PRO A 303 19.96 -17.58 7.59
N TRP A 304 18.82 -18.27 7.63
CA TRP A 304 17.63 -17.95 6.83
C TRP A 304 16.45 -17.56 7.71
N LEU A 305 15.96 -16.33 7.57
CA LEU A 305 14.71 -15.89 8.20
C LEU A 305 13.65 -15.72 7.13
N LEU A 306 12.49 -16.34 7.28
CA LEU A 306 11.34 -16.19 6.37
C LEU A 306 10.29 -15.34 7.08
N ILE A 307 9.99 -14.16 6.56
CA ILE A 307 9.05 -13.22 7.17
C ILE A 307 7.79 -13.16 6.34
N LYS A 308 6.63 -13.38 6.99
CA LYS A 308 5.31 -13.05 6.45
C LYS A 308 4.69 -11.96 7.32
N THR A 309 4.31 -10.84 6.71
CA THR A 309 3.80 -9.67 7.43
C THR A 309 2.93 -8.80 6.54
N ASP A 310 1.98 -8.09 7.14
CA ASP A 310 1.15 -7.06 6.54
C ASP A 310 1.18 -5.74 7.32
N ASN A 311 2.18 -5.57 8.19
CA ASN A 311 2.36 -4.41 9.04
C ASN A 311 3.65 -3.62 8.75
N TYR A 312 3.58 -2.29 8.81
CA TYR A 312 4.76 -1.43 8.83
C TYR A 312 5.43 -1.46 10.21
N PHE A 313 6.23 -2.49 10.49
CA PHE A 313 6.74 -2.74 11.85
C PHE A 313 7.95 -1.89 12.27
N THR A 314 8.41 -0.98 11.40
CA THR A 314 9.55 -0.08 11.64
C THR A 314 9.50 0.65 13.00
N PRO A 315 8.37 1.23 13.46
CA PRO A 315 8.36 1.99 14.72
C PRO A 315 8.82 1.18 15.93
N SER A 316 8.54 -0.13 15.99
CA SER A 316 8.98 -0.97 17.09
C SER A 316 10.46 -1.34 17.03
N LEU A 317 11.11 -1.24 15.87
CA LEU A 317 12.57 -1.38 15.76
C LEU A 317 13.28 -0.21 16.47
N PHE A 318 12.68 0.99 16.47
CA PHE A 318 13.20 2.17 17.17
C PHE A 318 13.06 2.08 18.70
N LEU A 319 12.29 1.12 19.21
CA LEU A 319 12.17 0.85 20.64
C LEU A 319 13.22 -0.15 21.14
N MET A 320 14.06 -0.68 20.25
CA MET A 320 15.04 -1.71 20.58
C MET A 320 16.42 -1.10 20.85
N PRO A 321 16.94 -1.21 22.09
CA PRO A 321 18.27 -0.70 22.45
C PRO A 321 19.40 -1.19 21.52
N SER A 322 19.34 -2.43 21.04
CA SER A 322 20.41 -2.95 20.16
C SER A 322 20.46 -2.32 18.75
N PHE A 323 19.40 -1.61 18.34
CA PHE A 323 19.32 -0.93 17.04
C PHE A 323 19.37 0.60 17.14
N GLU A 324 19.24 1.16 18.34
CA GLU A 324 19.10 2.60 18.58
C GLU A 324 20.20 3.45 17.89
N GLN A 325 21.47 3.10 18.11
CA GLN A 325 22.59 3.87 17.57
C GLN A 325 22.65 3.80 16.03
N GLU A 326 22.52 2.60 15.45
CA GLU A 326 22.52 2.43 13.99
C GLU A 326 21.35 3.18 13.35
N LEU A 327 20.15 3.13 13.94
CA LEU A 327 18.99 3.86 13.45
C LEU A 327 19.17 5.38 13.53
N LYS A 328 19.79 5.88 14.60
CA LYS A 328 20.11 7.30 14.77
C LYS A 328 21.08 7.80 13.69
N ASP A 329 22.09 7.00 13.35
CA ASP A 329 23.08 7.35 12.34
C ASP A 329 22.50 7.26 10.91
N LEU A 330 21.68 6.25 10.64
CA LEU A 330 20.96 6.10 9.38
C LEU A 330 19.96 7.24 9.17
N PHE A 331 19.14 7.54 10.17
CA PHE A 331 18.02 8.48 10.08
C PHE A 331 18.07 9.51 11.20
N PRO A 332 18.90 10.56 11.07
CA PRO A 332 18.93 11.66 12.04
C PRO A 332 17.55 12.30 12.22
N ASN A 333 16.83 12.50 11.11
CA ASN A 333 15.41 12.86 11.12
C ASN A 333 14.56 11.58 11.09
N LYS A 334 13.83 11.35 12.18
CA LYS A 334 13.08 10.10 12.42
C LYS A 334 11.75 10.04 11.66
N GLU A 335 11.40 11.03 10.87
CA GLU A 335 10.20 11.05 10.02
C GLU A 335 10.49 10.64 8.56
N THR A 336 11.70 10.18 8.26
CA THR A 336 12.19 10.03 6.87
C THR A 336 12.46 8.61 6.42
N ILE A 337 12.12 7.62 7.24
CA ILE A 337 12.53 6.23 7.04
C ILE A 337 11.89 5.66 5.78
N PHE A 338 10.56 5.62 5.73
CA PHE A 338 9.85 5.11 4.56
C PHE A 338 10.03 6.05 3.36
N HIS A 339 10.20 7.35 3.58
CA HIS A 339 10.50 8.30 2.50
C HIS A 339 11.78 7.91 1.74
N PHE A 340 12.88 7.68 2.45
CA PHE A 340 14.15 7.31 1.81
C PHE A 340 14.15 5.85 1.34
N LEU A 341 13.69 4.90 2.15
CA LEU A 341 13.71 3.49 1.77
C LEU A 341 12.74 3.20 0.62
N GLY A 342 11.57 3.83 0.62
CA GLY A 342 10.61 3.72 -0.47
C GLY A 342 11.15 4.28 -1.78
N ARG A 343 11.75 5.47 -1.76
CA ARG A 343 12.37 6.10 -2.95
C ARG A 343 13.63 5.40 -3.45
N TYR A 344 14.28 4.61 -2.59
CA TYR A 344 15.43 3.78 -2.96
C TYR A 344 15.01 2.45 -3.59
N LEU A 345 13.99 1.77 -3.04
CA LEU A 345 13.61 0.42 -3.47
C LEU A 345 12.56 0.42 -4.60
N LEU A 346 11.60 1.35 -4.58
CA LEU A 346 10.30 1.17 -5.24
C LEU A 346 10.19 2.00 -6.51
N HIS A 347 10.87 1.55 -7.56
CA HIS A 347 10.78 2.18 -8.88
C HIS A 347 9.75 1.44 -9.74
N PRO A 348 8.68 2.11 -10.23
CA PRO A 348 7.71 1.50 -11.12
C PRO A 348 8.35 0.98 -12.41
N THR A 349 7.93 -0.20 -12.89
CA THR A 349 8.29 -0.67 -14.24
C THR A 349 7.84 0.31 -15.31
N ASN A 350 8.42 0.25 -16.52
CA ASN A 350 8.04 1.14 -17.62
C ASN A 350 6.54 1.09 -17.96
N ASN A 351 5.89 -0.06 -17.78
CA ASN A 351 4.44 -0.21 -17.99
C ASN A 351 3.64 0.67 -17.01
N VAL A 352 3.98 0.60 -15.72
CA VAL A 352 3.33 1.43 -14.69
C VAL A 352 3.74 2.89 -14.83
N TRP A 353 5.02 3.15 -15.06
CA TRP A 353 5.55 4.50 -15.23
C TRP A 353 4.89 5.24 -16.40
N GLY A 354 4.60 4.53 -17.50
CA GLY A 354 3.85 5.08 -18.61
C GLY A 354 2.43 5.52 -18.23
N LEU A 355 1.76 4.84 -17.29
CA LEU A 355 0.46 5.28 -16.76
C LEU A 355 0.62 6.58 -15.97
N VAL A 356 1.64 6.67 -15.11
CA VAL A 356 1.93 7.85 -14.29
C VAL A 356 2.23 9.05 -15.18
N VAL A 357 3.20 8.93 -16.09
CA VAL A 357 3.64 10.04 -16.96
C VAL A 357 2.49 10.52 -17.85
N ARG A 358 1.81 9.62 -18.57
CA ARG A 358 0.71 10.05 -19.45
C ARG A 358 -0.39 10.78 -18.70
N TYR A 359 -0.76 10.29 -17.51
CA TYR A 359 -1.80 10.92 -16.72
C TYR A 359 -1.35 12.27 -16.15
N TYR A 360 -0.14 12.34 -15.60
CA TYR A 360 0.41 13.58 -15.05
C TYR A 360 0.48 14.67 -16.12
N GLU A 361 1.10 14.38 -17.28
CA GLU A 361 1.27 15.34 -18.37
C GLU A 361 -0.08 15.83 -18.92
N SER A 362 -1.07 14.93 -19.01
CA SER A 362 -2.36 15.28 -19.62
C SER A 362 -3.29 16.07 -18.69
N TYR A 363 -3.24 15.81 -17.38
CA TYR A 363 -4.27 16.29 -16.44
C TYR A 363 -3.73 17.15 -15.29
N LEU A 364 -2.45 16.98 -14.91
CA LEU A 364 -1.91 17.56 -13.69
C LEU A 364 -0.77 18.57 -13.93
N ALA A 365 -0.03 18.45 -15.04
CA ALA A 365 1.21 19.21 -15.27
C ALA A 365 1.01 20.74 -15.34
N ASN A 366 -0.11 21.21 -15.90
CA ASN A 366 -0.34 22.65 -16.13
C ASN A 366 -0.95 23.39 -14.93
N ALA A 367 -1.34 22.69 -13.86
CA ALA A 367 -1.94 23.32 -12.69
C ALA A 367 -0.90 24.05 -11.83
N ASN A 368 -1.29 25.19 -11.26
CA ASN A 368 -0.45 25.93 -10.30
C ASN A 368 -0.31 25.17 -8.98
N GLU A 369 -1.36 24.48 -8.57
CA GLU A 369 -1.38 23.65 -7.35
C GLU A 369 -2.09 22.31 -7.61
N ARG A 370 -1.55 21.23 -7.04
CA ARG A 370 -2.05 19.86 -7.16
C ARG A 370 -2.51 19.35 -5.81
N VAL A 371 -3.78 18.99 -5.70
CA VAL A 371 -4.38 18.47 -4.47
C VAL A 371 -4.70 16.99 -4.66
N GLY A 372 -4.03 16.11 -3.92
CA GLY A 372 -4.37 14.68 -3.89
C GLY A 372 -5.44 14.41 -2.83
N ILE A 373 -6.48 13.65 -3.16
CA ILE A 373 -7.50 13.19 -2.22
C ILE A 373 -7.65 11.67 -2.36
N GLN A 374 -7.09 10.96 -1.38
CA GLN A 374 -7.13 9.51 -1.31
C GLN A 374 -8.31 9.06 -0.44
N ILE A 375 -9.27 8.36 -1.06
CA ILE A 375 -10.52 7.95 -0.43
C ILE A 375 -10.60 6.43 -0.34
N ARG A 376 -10.54 5.92 0.90
CA ARG A 376 -10.80 4.53 1.24
C ARG A 376 -11.85 4.47 2.34
N VAL A 377 -12.96 3.81 2.05
CA VAL A 377 -14.03 3.54 3.03
C VAL A 377 -13.97 2.07 3.44
N PHE A 378 -13.89 1.82 4.74
CA PHE A 378 -13.94 0.47 5.32
C PHE A 378 -15.38 0.19 5.80
N ASP A 379 -16.27 -0.10 4.85
CA ASP A 379 -17.66 -0.48 5.07
C ASP A 379 -17.97 -1.73 4.22
N THR A 380 -19.01 -2.48 4.58
CA THR A 380 -19.46 -3.65 3.82
C THR A 380 -20.23 -3.23 2.56
N ASP A 381 -20.89 -2.08 2.59
CA ASP A 381 -21.62 -1.55 1.43
C ASP A 381 -20.66 -0.79 0.49
N PRO A 382 -20.85 -0.85 -0.83
CA PRO A 382 -19.93 -0.28 -1.82
C PRO A 382 -19.91 1.27 -1.88
N GLY A 383 -20.85 1.94 -1.21
CA GLY A 383 -21.03 3.39 -1.31
C GLY A 383 -21.45 3.87 -2.71
N PRO A 384 -21.26 5.16 -3.05
CA PRO A 384 -20.63 6.20 -2.22
C PRO A 384 -21.54 6.57 -1.04
N PHE A 385 -20.98 7.16 0.01
CA PHE A 385 -21.76 7.59 1.17
C PHE A 385 -21.77 9.11 1.30
N GLN A 386 -22.96 9.68 1.54
CA GLN A 386 -23.09 11.14 1.67
C GLN A 386 -22.24 11.68 2.83
N HIS A 387 -22.21 11.01 3.98
CA HIS A 387 -21.39 11.45 5.12
C HIS A 387 -19.88 11.49 4.82
N VAL A 388 -19.38 10.64 3.92
CA VAL A 388 -17.97 10.68 3.49
C VAL A 388 -17.74 11.86 2.56
N LEU A 389 -18.67 12.14 1.64
CA LEU A 389 -18.60 13.34 0.81
C LEU A 389 -18.64 14.61 1.66
N ASP A 390 -19.57 14.70 2.61
CA ASP A 390 -19.70 15.83 3.52
C ASP A 390 -18.40 16.04 4.31
N GLN A 391 -17.78 14.95 4.76
CA GLN A 391 -16.49 14.99 5.44
C GLN A 391 -15.35 15.48 4.53
N ILE A 392 -15.28 15.02 3.28
CA ILE A 392 -14.27 15.46 2.30
C ILE A 392 -14.40 16.96 2.07
N LEU A 393 -15.62 17.44 1.79
CA LEU A 393 -15.90 18.86 1.57
C LEU A 393 -15.60 19.67 2.83
N ALA A 394 -16.09 19.24 3.99
CA ALA A 394 -15.83 19.93 5.26
C ALA A 394 -14.34 20.02 5.58
N CYS A 395 -13.54 18.98 5.30
CA CYS A 395 -12.09 19.02 5.49
C CYS A 395 -11.42 19.99 4.50
N THR A 396 -11.70 19.82 3.22
CA THR A 396 -11.02 20.57 2.15
C THR A 396 -11.33 22.05 2.18
N LEU A 397 -12.58 22.43 2.49
CA LEU A 397 -13.00 23.82 2.63
C LEU A 397 -12.44 24.44 3.91
N LYS A 398 -12.56 23.76 5.06
CA LYS A 398 -12.11 24.30 6.36
C LYS A 398 -10.60 24.54 6.38
N GLU A 399 -9.83 23.64 5.79
CA GLU A 399 -8.36 23.73 5.76
C GLU A 399 -7.85 24.50 4.52
N ASN A 400 -8.74 25.19 3.79
CA ASN A 400 -8.44 26.02 2.60
C ASN A 400 -7.68 25.28 1.49
N LEU A 401 -7.89 23.97 1.37
CA LEU A 401 -7.31 23.15 0.30
C LEU A 401 -8.05 23.42 -1.01
N LEU A 402 -9.37 23.50 -0.94
CA LEU A 402 -10.24 23.85 -2.06
C LEU A 402 -11.10 25.08 -1.70
N PRO A 403 -11.40 25.94 -2.67
CA PRO A 403 -12.26 27.11 -2.44
C PRO A 403 -13.73 26.70 -2.32
N ASP A 404 -14.50 27.49 -1.57
CA ASP A 404 -15.96 27.37 -1.57
C ASP A 404 -16.55 27.84 -2.90
N VAL A 405 -17.82 27.51 -3.14
CA VAL A 405 -18.55 27.86 -4.36
C VAL A 405 -19.67 28.85 -4.07
N ASN A 406 -19.91 29.77 -5.00
CA ASN A 406 -21.03 30.69 -4.95
C ASN A 406 -22.23 30.08 -5.70
N ARG A 407 -23.38 29.94 -5.02
CA ARG A 407 -24.61 29.38 -5.60
C ARG A 407 -25.65 30.44 -5.99
N GLU A 408 -25.38 31.70 -5.67
CA GLU A 408 -26.29 32.82 -5.93
C GLU A 408 -25.93 33.54 -7.23
N ASP A 409 -24.64 33.58 -7.59
CA ASP A 409 -24.14 34.22 -8.79
C ASP A 409 -23.72 33.20 -9.86
N ASP A 410 -24.11 33.46 -11.11
CA ASP A 410 -23.73 32.62 -12.25
C ASP A 410 -22.27 32.84 -12.70
N ILE A 411 -21.71 34.04 -12.46
CA ILE A 411 -20.36 34.43 -12.89
C ILE A 411 -19.71 35.34 -11.85
N VAL A 412 -18.52 34.96 -11.38
CA VAL A 412 -17.63 35.84 -10.60
C VAL A 412 -16.65 36.51 -11.53
N SER A 413 -16.40 37.82 -11.35
CA SER A 413 -15.40 38.54 -12.15
C SER A 413 -14.02 37.91 -11.95
N PRO A 414 -13.35 37.43 -13.01
CA PRO A 414 -12.06 36.76 -12.86
C PRO A 414 -11.02 37.73 -12.31
N SER A 415 -10.21 37.25 -11.38
CA SER A 415 -8.96 37.92 -10.98
C SER A 415 -8.04 38.08 -12.21
N GLU A 416 -7.22 39.13 -12.26
CA GLU A 416 -6.31 39.39 -13.39
C GLU A 416 -5.39 38.20 -13.72
N THR A 417 -5.13 37.31 -12.74
CA THR A 417 -4.48 36.00 -12.94
C THR A 417 -5.12 34.93 -12.04
N PRO A 418 -6.11 34.15 -12.51
CA PRO A 418 -6.73 33.12 -11.69
C PRO A 418 -5.75 31.95 -11.48
N LYS A 419 -5.54 31.55 -10.22
CA LYS A 419 -4.76 30.35 -9.91
C LYS A 419 -5.57 29.10 -10.28
N SER A 420 -4.89 28.12 -10.86
CA SER A 420 -5.49 26.84 -11.22
C SER A 420 -5.12 25.73 -10.21
N LYS A 421 -6.11 24.94 -9.81
CA LYS A 421 -5.94 23.75 -8.96
C LYS A 421 -6.35 22.50 -9.74
N ALA A 422 -5.50 21.48 -9.76
CA ALA A 422 -5.85 20.15 -10.21
C ALA A 422 -6.04 19.22 -9.01
N VAL A 423 -7.25 18.68 -8.85
CA VAL A 423 -7.59 17.77 -7.76
C VAL A 423 -7.59 16.35 -8.29
N LEU A 424 -6.64 15.55 -7.84
CA LEU A 424 -6.54 14.13 -8.13
C LEU A 424 -7.28 13.35 -7.04
N MET A 425 -8.42 12.74 -7.39
CA MET A 425 -9.20 11.88 -6.50
C MET A 425 -8.97 10.41 -6.84
N THR A 426 -8.57 9.61 -5.85
CA THR A 426 -8.45 8.16 -6.00
C THR A 426 -9.45 7.47 -5.08
N SER A 427 -10.33 6.64 -5.64
CA SER A 427 -11.28 5.83 -4.90
C SER A 427 -11.69 4.62 -5.72
N LEU A 428 -12.13 3.57 -5.04
CA LEU A 428 -12.81 2.46 -5.72
C LEU A 428 -14.15 2.90 -6.35
N ASN A 429 -14.79 3.92 -5.78
CA ASN A 429 -16.10 4.39 -6.21
C ASN A 429 -16.00 5.77 -6.91
N ALA A 430 -16.58 5.91 -8.10
CA ALA A 430 -16.53 7.16 -8.87
C ALA A 430 -17.43 8.27 -8.29
N GLY A 431 -18.42 7.95 -7.47
CA GLY A 431 -19.45 8.90 -7.07
C GLY A 431 -18.94 10.07 -6.20
N TYR A 432 -17.79 9.93 -5.53
CA TYR A 432 -17.15 11.06 -4.85
C TYR A 432 -16.57 12.06 -5.85
N PHE A 433 -15.88 11.56 -6.87
CA PHE A 433 -15.33 12.36 -7.96
C PHE A 433 -16.43 13.08 -8.73
N GLU A 434 -17.49 12.35 -9.11
CA GLU A 434 -18.61 12.91 -9.89
C GLU A 434 -19.25 14.09 -9.13
N LYS A 435 -19.59 13.90 -7.86
CA LYS A 435 -20.24 14.96 -7.06
C LYS A 435 -19.35 16.19 -6.84
N VAL A 436 -18.04 16.01 -6.62
CA VAL A 436 -17.11 17.14 -6.43
C VAL A 436 -16.85 17.85 -7.76
N ARG A 437 -16.72 17.11 -8.87
CA ARG A 437 -16.60 17.67 -10.22
C ARG A 437 -17.83 18.50 -10.57
N ASP A 438 -19.02 17.96 -10.38
CA ASP A 438 -20.28 18.64 -10.72
C ASP A 438 -20.43 19.93 -9.91
N MET A 439 -20.06 19.93 -8.63
CA MET A 439 -20.04 21.13 -7.79
C MET A 439 -19.16 22.26 -8.36
N TYR A 440 -17.92 21.97 -8.80
CA TYR A 440 -17.02 22.98 -9.38
C TYR A 440 -17.32 23.29 -10.85
N TRP A 441 -18.11 22.47 -11.52
CA TRP A 441 -18.58 22.71 -12.89
C TRP A 441 -19.81 23.60 -12.92
N GLU A 442 -20.76 23.38 -12.01
CA GLU A 442 -22.04 24.09 -11.97
C GLU A 442 -21.96 25.45 -11.28
N TYR A 443 -20.98 25.66 -10.38
CA TYR A 443 -20.91 26.85 -9.55
C TYR A 443 -19.52 27.51 -9.60
N PRO A 444 -19.43 28.85 -9.75
CA PRO A 444 -18.15 29.55 -9.71
C PRO A 444 -17.54 29.52 -8.30
N THR A 445 -16.21 29.50 -8.22
CA THR A 445 -15.50 29.58 -6.94
C THR A 445 -15.58 30.98 -6.35
N VAL A 446 -15.70 31.09 -5.02
CA VAL A 446 -15.73 32.39 -4.33
C VAL A 446 -14.41 33.16 -4.46
N THR A 447 -13.31 32.44 -4.71
CA THR A 447 -11.96 33.00 -4.85
C THR A 447 -11.61 33.36 -6.30
N GLY A 448 -12.41 32.95 -7.28
CA GLY A 448 -12.08 33.04 -8.70
C GLY A 448 -10.99 32.07 -9.17
N GLU A 449 -10.58 31.12 -8.32
CA GLU A 449 -9.67 30.04 -8.71
C GLU A 449 -10.35 29.04 -9.64
N VAL A 450 -9.60 28.51 -10.62
CA VAL A 450 -10.09 27.48 -11.54
C VAL A 450 -9.77 26.11 -10.97
N VAL A 451 -10.78 25.28 -10.72
CA VAL A 451 -10.61 23.96 -10.11
C VAL A 451 -11.01 22.86 -11.09
N GLY A 452 -10.04 22.03 -11.48
CA GLY A 452 -10.27 20.82 -12.27
C GLY A 452 -10.24 19.58 -11.37
N ILE A 453 -11.25 18.73 -11.47
CA ILE A 453 -11.34 17.48 -10.70
C ILE A 453 -11.05 16.30 -11.65
N TYR A 454 -10.19 15.37 -11.22
CA TYR A 454 -9.69 14.26 -12.03
C TYR A 454 -9.65 12.95 -11.23
N GLN A 455 -10.08 11.85 -11.84
CA GLN A 455 -9.95 10.50 -11.29
C GLN A 455 -9.33 9.56 -12.33
N PRO A 456 -8.23 8.85 -12.04
CA PRO A 456 -7.59 7.96 -13.02
C PRO A 456 -8.37 6.69 -13.31
N SER A 457 -8.97 6.08 -12.28
CA SER A 457 -9.76 4.87 -12.42
C SER A 457 -10.83 4.73 -11.34
N HIS A 458 -11.79 3.83 -11.56
CA HIS A 458 -12.86 3.48 -10.62
C HIS A 458 -13.11 1.96 -10.63
N GLU A 459 -12.29 1.20 -9.91
CA GLU A 459 -12.28 -0.28 -10.01
C GLU A 459 -13.46 -0.97 -9.28
N GLY A 460 -14.29 -0.22 -8.54
CA GLY A 460 -15.47 -0.70 -7.81
C GLY A 460 -15.14 -1.50 -6.55
N HIS A 461 -14.30 -2.52 -6.69
CA HIS A 461 -13.85 -3.41 -5.63
C HIS A 461 -12.33 -3.64 -5.73
N GLN A 462 -11.71 -3.94 -4.58
CA GLN A 462 -10.29 -4.31 -4.55
C GLN A 462 -10.11 -5.71 -5.15
N GLN A 463 -9.24 -5.83 -6.15
CA GLN A 463 -8.93 -7.09 -6.83
C GLN A 463 -7.44 -7.40 -6.71
N SER A 464 -7.00 -7.65 -5.47
CA SER A 464 -5.62 -8.04 -5.17
C SER A 464 -5.18 -9.23 -6.04
N GLU A 465 -3.88 -9.30 -6.35
CA GLU A 465 -3.26 -10.33 -7.20
C GLU A 465 -3.68 -10.33 -8.67
N LYS A 466 -4.51 -9.37 -9.12
CA LYS A 466 -4.70 -9.11 -10.56
C LYS A 466 -3.69 -8.09 -11.06
N GLN A 467 -2.84 -8.53 -11.99
CA GLN A 467 -1.73 -7.77 -12.54
C GLN A 467 -2.11 -6.34 -12.97
N ILE A 468 -3.12 -6.19 -13.84
CA ILE A 468 -3.56 -4.86 -14.34
C ILE A 468 -4.11 -3.99 -13.22
N HIS A 469 -4.88 -4.56 -12.28
CA HIS A 469 -5.45 -3.84 -11.15
C HIS A 469 -4.34 -3.26 -10.26
N ASN A 470 -3.33 -4.06 -9.93
CA ASN A 470 -2.22 -3.61 -9.10
C ASN A 470 -1.30 -2.63 -9.83
N GLN A 471 -1.14 -2.73 -11.16
CA GLN A 471 -0.42 -1.73 -11.94
C GLN A 471 -1.11 -0.35 -11.88
N LYS A 472 -2.44 -0.31 -12.01
CA LYS A 472 -3.22 0.94 -11.84
C LYS A 472 -3.14 1.48 -10.41
N ALA A 473 -3.32 0.62 -9.41
CA ALA A 473 -3.22 1.01 -8.01
C ALA A 473 -1.83 1.58 -7.68
N TRP A 474 -0.76 0.98 -8.23
CA TRP A 474 0.60 1.49 -8.06
C TRP A 474 0.78 2.85 -8.74
N ALA A 475 0.27 3.01 -9.96
CA ALA A 475 0.29 4.30 -10.67
C ALA A 475 -0.46 5.39 -9.90
N GLU A 476 -1.63 5.08 -9.32
CA GLU A 476 -2.41 6.02 -8.52
C GLU A 476 -1.72 6.44 -7.22
N MET A 477 -1.12 5.49 -6.49
CA MET A 477 -0.29 5.80 -5.31
C MET A 477 0.86 6.75 -5.69
N TYR A 478 1.50 6.50 -6.84
CA TYR A 478 2.59 7.33 -7.33
C TYR A 478 2.09 8.73 -7.75
N LEU A 479 0.96 8.83 -8.48
CA LEU A 479 0.38 10.11 -8.87
C LEU A 479 0.01 10.98 -7.65
N LEU A 480 -0.58 10.40 -6.61
CA LEU A 480 -0.86 11.12 -5.35
C LEU A 480 0.41 11.63 -4.68
N SER A 481 1.52 10.91 -4.81
CA SER A 481 2.82 11.32 -4.27
C SER A 481 3.43 12.53 -5.00
N LEU A 482 2.90 12.88 -6.18
CA LEU A 482 3.29 14.06 -6.96
C LEU A 482 2.44 15.31 -6.64
N SER A 483 1.48 15.20 -5.71
CA SER A 483 0.65 16.32 -5.27
C SER A 483 1.41 17.27 -4.35
N ASP A 484 0.95 18.52 -4.28
CA ASP A 484 1.49 19.55 -3.41
C ASP A 484 0.93 19.43 -1.99
N VAL A 485 -0.35 19.09 -1.92
CA VAL A 485 -1.06 18.77 -0.67
C VAL A 485 -1.81 17.46 -0.85
N LEU A 486 -1.89 16.67 0.22
CA LEU A 486 -2.51 15.37 0.21
C LEU A 486 -3.53 15.26 1.36
N VAL A 487 -4.72 14.75 1.03
CA VAL A 487 -5.73 14.27 1.96
C VAL A 487 -5.75 12.74 1.89
N THR A 488 -5.68 12.06 3.03
CA THR A 488 -5.71 10.59 3.11
C THR A 488 -6.86 10.10 3.99
N SER A 489 -7.27 8.85 3.77
CA SER A 489 -8.27 8.19 4.61
C SER A 489 -7.61 7.44 5.77
N SER A 490 -8.18 7.56 6.97
CA SER A 490 -7.76 6.79 8.14
C SER A 490 -7.61 5.30 7.85
N TRP A 491 -6.54 4.69 8.37
CA TRP A 491 -6.18 3.27 8.25
C TRP A 491 -5.76 2.82 6.84
N SER A 492 -5.69 3.72 5.86
CA SER A 492 -5.37 3.35 4.48
C SER A 492 -3.87 3.30 4.25
N THR A 493 -3.32 2.08 4.13
CA THR A 493 -1.92 1.90 3.73
C THR A 493 -1.63 2.40 2.31
N PHE A 494 -2.63 2.48 1.44
CA PHE A 494 -2.54 3.15 0.14
C PHE A 494 -2.14 4.62 0.30
N GLY A 495 -2.80 5.33 1.23
CA GLY A 495 -2.48 6.71 1.56
C GLY A 495 -1.08 6.86 2.18
N TYR A 496 -0.69 5.95 3.07
CA TYR A 496 0.65 5.98 3.67
C TYR A 496 1.78 5.82 2.63
N VAL A 497 1.58 4.98 1.62
CA VAL A 497 2.54 4.83 0.54
C VAL A 497 2.70 6.14 -0.23
N ALA A 498 1.57 6.73 -0.66
CA ALA A 498 1.58 7.98 -1.42
C ALA A 498 2.24 9.13 -0.63
N GLN A 499 1.83 9.33 0.63
CA GLN A 499 2.37 10.40 1.48
C GLN A 499 3.87 10.21 1.73
N GLY A 500 4.30 8.97 1.91
CA GLY A 500 5.68 8.63 2.20
C GLY A 500 6.61 8.85 1.02
N LEU A 501 6.22 8.39 -0.17
CA LEU A 501 6.98 8.62 -1.41
C LEU A 501 7.07 10.12 -1.73
N GLY A 502 5.97 10.86 -1.53
CA GLY A 502 5.89 12.29 -1.81
C GLY A 502 6.57 13.17 -0.77
N GLY A 503 6.92 12.62 0.41
CA GLY A 503 7.42 13.41 1.52
C GLY A 503 6.37 14.36 2.10
N LEU A 504 5.09 13.97 2.07
CA LEU A 504 3.94 14.79 2.40
C LEU A 504 3.42 14.45 3.80
N LYS A 505 3.21 15.48 4.63
CA LYS A 505 2.39 15.35 5.84
C LYS A 505 0.92 15.56 5.43
N PRO A 506 0.06 14.53 5.39
CA PRO A 506 -1.28 14.71 4.85
C PRO A 506 -2.25 15.34 5.86
N TRP A 507 -3.41 15.74 5.36
CA TRP A 507 -4.64 15.88 6.15
C TRP A 507 -5.37 14.54 6.19
N ILE A 508 -5.58 13.98 7.38
CA ILE A 508 -6.19 12.66 7.53
C ILE A 508 -7.67 12.83 7.83
N LEU A 509 -8.53 12.32 6.92
CA LEU A 509 -9.95 12.15 7.16
C LEU A 509 -10.13 11.10 8.26
N TYR A 510 -10.74 11.49 9.38
CA TYR A 510 -11.05 10.55 10.46
C TYR A 510 -11.94 9.42 9.96
N LYS A 511 -11.78 8.22 10.54
CA LYS A 511 -12.69 7.12 10.22
C LYS A 511 -14.11 7.48 10.69
N PRO A 512 -15.12 7.49 9.80
CA PRO A 512 -16.51 7.66 10.21
C PRO A 512 -16.97 6.52 11.13
N GLU A 513 -17.75 6.88 12.15
CA GLU A 513 -18.48 5.92 12.99
C GLU A 513 -19.98 6.09 12.76
N ASN A 514 -20.72 4.98 12.77
CA ASN A 514 -22.18 4.98 12.57
C ASN A 514 -22.64 5.77 11.34
N ARG A 515 -21.86 5.70 10.24
CA ARG A 515 -22.14 6.40 8.98
C ARG A 515 -22.42 7.90 9.15
N THR A 516 -21.72 8.54 10.09
CA THR A 516 -21.84 9.97 10.40
C THR A 516 -20.52 10.67 10.11
N ALA A 517 -20.58 11.88 9.53
CA ALA A 517 -19.40 12.68 9.22
C ALA A 517 -18.72 13.12 10.54
N PRO A 518 -17.44 12.81 10.76
CA PRO A 518 -16.71 13.26 11.94
C PRO A 518 -16.63 14.79 12.08
N ASN A 519 -16.61 15.28 13.31
CA ASN A 519 -16.30 16.68 13.64
C ASN A 519 -15.23 16.72 14.75
N PRO A 520 -14.00 17.20 14.48
CA PRO A 520 -13.52 17.76 13.21
C PRO A 520 -13.49 16.73 12.06
N PRO A 521 -13.60 17.14 10.78
CA PRO A 521 -13.65 16.22 9.64
C PRO A 521 -12.30 15.59 9.31
N CYS A 522 -11.21 16.31 9.59
CA CYS A 522 -9.84 15.83 9.42
C CYS A 522 -8.89 16.51 10.39
N ARG A 523 -7.66 16.00 10.44
CA ARG A 523 -6.55 16.60 11.18
C ARG A 523 -5.25 16.49 10.39
N ARG A 524 -4.31 17.40 10.64
CA ARG A 524 -2.97 17.29 10.07
C ARG A 524 -2.22 16.10 10.72
N ALA A 525 -1.53 15.31 9.90
CA ALA A 525 -0.61 14.29 10.40
C ALA A 525 0.59 14.93 11.11
N MET A 526 1.05 14.28 12.18
CA MET A 526 2.26 14.63 12.93
C MET A 526 3.51 14.48 12.04
N SER A 527 3.55 13.42 11.24
CA SER A 527 4.66 13.09 10.34
C SER A 527 4.17 12.45 9.04
N MET A 528 5.08 12.31 8.08
CA MET A 528 4.85 11.58 6.84
C MET A 528 5.02 10.06 6.97
N GLU A 529 5.43 9.58 8.15
CA GLU A 529 5.66 8.15 8.37
C GLU A 529 4.34 7.34 8.39
N PRO A 530 4.35 6.11 7.84
CA PRO A 530 3.22 5.18 7.96
C PRO A 530 2.92 4.78 9.40
N CYS A 531 1.69 4.35 9.67
CA CYS A 531 1.30 3.78 10.94
C CYS A 531 1.55 2.26 11.00
N PHE A 532 2.17 1.78 12.08
CA PHE A 532 2.20 0.37 12.48
C PHE A 532 0.88 0.04 13.18
N HIS A 533 -0.01 -0.68 12.50
CA HIS A 533 -1.37 -0.94 12.98
C HIS A 533 -1.46 -1.96 14.13
N ALA A 534 -0.55 -2.93 14.21
CA ALA A 534 -0.59 -3.95 15.25
C ALA A 534 0.76 -4.02 16.02
N PRO A 535 1.15 -2.99 16.77
CA PRO A 535 2.40 -2.98 17.52
C PRO A 535 2.35 -3.88 18.77
N PRO A 536 3.51 -4.34 19.29
CA PRO A 536 3.57 -4.98 20.61
C PRO A 536 3.35 -3.94 21.73
N PHE A 537 2.68 -4.37 22.80
CA PHE A 537 2.46 -3.60 24.04
C PHE A 537 3.18 -4.28 25.21
N TYR A 538 4.49 -4.50 25.09
CA TYR A 538 5.25 -5.36 25.99
C TYR A 538 6.64 -4.80 26.31
N ASP A 539 6.98 -4.74 27.60
CA ASP A 539 8.33 -4.45 28.08
C ASP A 539 9.12 -5.76 28.20
N CYS A 540 10.07 -5.96 27.30
CA CYS A 540 10.92 -7.15 27.26
C CYS A 540 11.75 -7.36 28.55
N ARG A 541 12.14 -6.28 29.24
CA ARG A 541 12.97 -6.35 30.45
C ARG A 541 12.12 -6.60 31.69
N ALA A 542 11.03 -5.86 31.84
CA ALA A 542 10.11 -6.02 32.96
C ALA A 542 9.13 -7.19 32.81
N LYS A 543 9.09 -7.81 31.62
CA LYS A 543 8.22 -8.94 31.24
C LYS A 543 6.74 -8.69 31.53
N ARG A 544 6.26 -7.47 31.26
CA ARG A 544 4.88 -7.04 31.52
C ARG A 544 4.39 -6.09 30.43
N GLY A 545 3.08 -5.93 30.35
CA GLY A 545 2.47 -4.96 29.43
C GLY A 545 2.92 -3.53 29.72
N ILE A 546 3.20 -2.78 28.65
CA ILE A 546 3.52 -1.35 28.72
C ILE A 546 2.97 -0.63 27.49
N ASP A 547 2.62 0.64 27.66
CA ASP A 547 2.32 1.50 26.54
C ASP A 547 3.62 1.88 25.79
N THR A 548 3.80 1.30 24.62
CA THR A 548 4.98 1.50 23.77
C THR A 548 4.96 2.85 23.04
N GLY A 549 3.81 3.55 22.99
CA GLY A 549 3.66 4.88 22.40
C GLY A 549 4.12 6.02 23.30
N GLU A 550 4.38 5.73 24.57
CA GLU A 550 4.79 6.72 25.58
C GLU A 550 6.26 6.57 26.04
N LEU A 551 7.01 5.61 25.49
CA LEU A 551 8.37 5.29 25.97
C LEU A 551 9.45 6.29 25.56
N VAL A 552 9.42 6.76 24.31
CA VAL A 552 10.46 7.63 23.73
C VAL A 552 9.81 8.73 22.89
N PRO A 553 10.38 9.94 22.79
CA PRO A 553 9.71 11.08 22.17
C PRO A 553 9.36 10.90 20.69
N HIS A 554 10.12 10.07 19.99
CA HIS A 554 10.03 9.89 18.55
C HIS A 554 9.17 8.71 18.10
N VAL A 555 8.56 7.97 19.03
CA VAL A 555 7.53 6.96 18.75
C VAL A 555 6.25 7.41 19.43
N ARG A 556 5.15 7.51 18.68
CA ARG A 556 3.85 8.00 19.17
C ARG A 556 2.70 7.19 18.62
N HIS A 557 1.57 7.23 19.32
CA HIS A 557 0.32 6.70 18.78
C HIS A 557 -0.11 7.41 17.49
N CYS A 558 -0.67 6.65 16.56
CA CYS A 558 -1.13 7.21 15.30
C CYS A 558 -2.37 8.10 15.49
N GLU A 559 -2.52 9.04 14.57
CA GLU A 559 -3.60 10.02 14.53
C GLU A 559 -4.95 9.39 14.19
N ASP A 560 -4.89 8.32 13.41
CA ASP A 560 -6.02 7.64 12.79
C ASP A 560 -6.26 6.25 13.38
N MET A 561 -5.24 5.60 13.92
CA MET A 561 -5.34 4.34 14.67
C MET A 561 -4.75 4.51 16.06
N SER A 562 -5.60 4.73 17.07
CA SER A 562 -5.18 5.13 18.41
C SER A 562 -4.26 4.15 19.13
N TRP A 563 -4.34 2.85 18.81
CA TRP A 563 -3.44 1.82 19.33
C TRP A 563 -2.21 1.57 18.43
N GLY A 564 -2.19 2.10 17.21
CA GLY A 564 -1.05 1.97 16.31
C GLY A 564 0.11 2.85 16.74
N LEU A 565 1.31 2.59 16.19
CA LEU A 565 2.51 3.42 16.42
C LEU A 565 3.04 4.04 15.13
N LYS A 566 3.59 5.24 15.21
CA LYS A 566 4.35 5.84 14.12
C LYS A 566 5.54 6.65 14.63
N LEU A 567 6.47 6.93 13.73
CA LEU A 567 7.63 7.75 14.04
C LEU A 567 7.35 9.23 13.83
N VAL A 568 7.88 10.06 14.73
CA VAL A 568 7.82 11.53 14.69
C VAL A 568 9.19 12.11 15.05
N ASP A 569 9.52 13.30 14.54
CA ASP A 569 10.80 13.97 14.78
C ASP A 569 10.55 15.11 15.76
N ARG A 570 10.70 14.81 17.05
CA ARG A 570 10.46 15.78 18.14
C ARG A 570 11.73 16.40 18.69
N ASP A 571 12.90 16.07 18.17
CA ASP A 571 14.17 16.68 18.60
C ASP A 571 14.29 18.17 18.17
N ASN A 572 13.28 18.73 17.48
CA ASN A 572 13.18 20.13 17.05
C ASN A 572 12.07 20.93 17.78
N PHE A 573 11.47 20.37 18.84
CA PHE A 573 10.48 21.06 19.68
C PHE A 573 10.93 21.07 21.14
N ASP A 574 12.05 21.73 21.43
CA ASP A 574 12.41 22.24 22.75
C ASP A 574 12.89 23.69 22.62
#